data_AF-A0A936FU35-F1
#
_entry.id   AF-A0A936FU35-F1
#
_cell.length_a   1.000
_cell.length_b   1.000
_cell.length_c   1.000
_cell.angle_alpha   90.00
_cell.angle_beta   90.00
_cell.angle_gamma   90.00
#
_symmetry.space_group_name_H-M   'P 1'
#
loop_
_entity.id
_entity.type
_entity.pdbx_description
1 polymer ?
#
loop_
_entity_poly.entity_id
_entity_poly.type
_entity_poly.pdbx_seq_one_letter_code
_entity_poly.pdbx_strand_id
1 'polypeptide(L)'
;MRIFIKYLVILIVFASCKHETNNSQKKKEIDFDAVSNAVCNCYVNSGLNSLNEELSALQEKDAPREDMKKLTEKAEVLYTKMKSCIDSVESKYGKIDSDENKQKAENALKKNCPQLAPFYDDIK
;
A
#
# COMPACT_ATOMS: atom_id res chain seq x y z
N MET A 1 -4.21 -19.86 12.88
CA MET A 1 -2.91 -19.43 12.31
C MET A 1 -3.00 -18.22 11.37
N ARG A 2 -4.04 -17.36 11.47
CA ARG A 2 -4.21 -16.12 10.66
C ARG A 2 -3.66 -14.84 11.33
N ILE A 3 -3.16 -14.98 12.56
CA ILE A 3 -2.76 -13.86 13.43
C ILE A 3 -1.26 -13.55 13.25
N PHE A 4 -0.43 -14.55 12.97
CA PHE A 4 1.04 -14.38 12.98
C PHE A 4 1.61 -13.59 11.80
N ILE A 5 1.00 -13.64 10.61
CA ILE A 5 1.49 -12.88 9.42
C ILE A 5 1.12 -11.39 9.52
N LYS A 6 -0.01 -11.06 10.16
CA LYS A 6 -0.54 -9.68 10.25
C LYS A 6 0.36 -8.74 11.08
N TYR A 7 1.08 -9.29 12.06
CA TYR A 7 1.97 -8.49 12.94
C TYR A 7 3.39 -8.32 12.37
N LEU A 8 3.80 -9.13 11.40
CA LEU A 8 5.17 -9.11 10.90
C LEU A 8 5.48 -7.84 10.07
N VAL A 9 4.46 -7.25 9.44
CA VAL A 9 4.59 -6.03 8.63
C VAL A 9 4.77 -4.77 9.50
N ILE A 10 4.27 -4.81 10.75
CA ILE A 10 4.26 -3.65 11.66
C ILE A 10 5.66 -3.38 12.27
N LEU A 11 6.52 -4.40 12.39
CA LEU A 11 7.81 -4.25 13.07
C LEU A 11 8.90 -3.53 12.25
N ILE A 12 8.70 -3.35 10.94
CA ILE A 12 9.73 -2.78 10.06
C ILE A 12 9.69 -1.23 10.05
N VAL A 13 8.61 -0.61 10.52
CA VAL A 13 8.43 0.86 10.44
C VAL A 13 8.94 1.60 11.69
N PHE A 14 9.18 0.91 12.81
CA PHE A 14 9.56 1.56 14.09
C PHE A 14 11.06 1.56 14.42
N ALA A 15 11.90 1.03 13.53
CA ALA A 15 13.35 1.09 13.69
C ALA A 15 13.95 2.28 12.93
N SER A 16 13.62 3.51 13.32
CA SER A 16 14.44 4.66 12.96
C SER A 16 14.47 5.67 14.09
N CYS A 17 15.63 5.66 14.72
CA CYS A 17 16.08 6.47 15.83
C CYS A 17 15.86 7.97 15.62
N LYS A 18 15.62 8.65 16.74
CA LYS A 18 15.83 10.08 16.94
C LYS A 18 17.11 10.56 16.24
N HIS A 19 16.96 11.43 15.26
CA HIS A 19 17.98 12.44 14.98
C HIS A 19 17.29 13.76 14.70
N GLU A 20 17.43 14.69 15.66
CA GLU A 20 17.12 16.09 15.45
C GLU A 20 18.05 16.63 14.37
N THR A 21 17.50 17.20 13.31
CA THR A 21 18.28 18.10 12.47
C THR A 21 17.39 19.24 12.01
N ASN A 22 17.63 20.41 12.63
CA ASN A 22 17.15 21.71 12.21
C ASN A 22 17.53 21.94 10.74
N ASN A 23 16.54 22.00 9.85
CA ASN A 23 16.72 22.69 8.58
C ASN A 23 15.39 23.30 8.13
N SER A 24 15.36 24.62 8.06
CA SER A 24 14.27 25.43 7.49
C SER A 24 14.14 25.13 6.00
N GLN A 25 13.56 23.98 5.66
CA GLN A 25 13.06 23.73 4.32
C GLN A 25 11.66 24.35 4.24
N LYS A 26 11.50 25.31 3.32
CA LYS A 26 10.18 25.78 2.86
C LYS A 26 9.25 24.57 2.80
N LYS A 27 8.17 24.60 3.57
CA LYS A 27 7.14 23.56 3.63
C LYS A 27 6.70 23.31 2.19
N LYS A 28 7.27 22.28 1.54
CA LYS A 28 6.88 21.88 0.19
C LYS A 28 5.43 21.46 0.34
N GLU A 29 4.53 22.25 -0.22
CA GLU A 29 3.11 21.91 -0.20
C GLU A 29 2.97 20.56 -0.92
N ILE A 30 2.52 19.55 -0.18
CA ILE A 30 2.36 18.20 -0.72
C ILE A 30 1.11 18.25 -1.59
N ASP A 31 1.27 17.98 -2.88
CA ASP A 31 0.14 17.82 -3.80
C ASP A 31 -0.48 16.43 -3.60
N PHE A 32 -1.46 16.37 -2.70
CA PHE A 32 -2.14 15.13 -2.33
C PHE A 32 -2.92 14.51 -3.49
N ASP A 33 -3.41 15.31 -4.44
CA ASP A 33 -4.09 14.79 -5.63
C ASP A 33 -3.07 14.14 -6.58
N ALA A 34 -1.90 14.74 -6.79
CA ALA A 34 -0.84 14.12 -7.59
C ALA A 34 -0.28 12.85 -6.93
N VAL A 35 -0.08 12.86 -5.62
CA VAL A 35 0.38 11.68 -4.85
C VAL A 35 -0.64 10.55 -4.96
N SER A 36 -1.91 10.83 -4.68
CA SER A 36 -2.95 9.80 -4.72
C SER A 36 -3.15 9.22 -6.12
N ASN A 37 -3.08 10.02 -7.18
CA ASN A 37 -3.08 9.52 -8.56
C ASN A 37 -1.88 8.62 -8.86
N ALA A 38 -0.69 8.99 -8.38
CA ALA A 38 0.53 8.20 -8.58
C ALA A 38 0.46 6.85 -7.84
N VAL A 39 0.01 6.85 -6.58
CA VAL A 39 -0.24 5.64 -5.80
C VAL A 39 -1.32 4.78 -6.45
N CYS A 40 -2.39 5.40 -6.96
CA CYS A 40 -3.44 4.68 -7.66
C CYS A 40 -2.91 3.98 -8.92
N ASN A 41 -2.07 4.67 -9.69
CA ASN A 41 -1.39 4.07 -10.84
C ASN A 41 -0.48 2.92 -10.44
N CYS A 42 0.20 3.00 -9.29
CA CYS A 42 0.95 1.86 -8.76
C CYS A 42 0.02 0.65 -8.54
N TYR A 43 -1.14 0.86 -7.92
CA TYR A 43 -2.11 -0.20 -7.66
C TYR A 43 -2.65 -0.83 -8.95
N VAL A 44 -3.16 -0.02 -9.89
CA VAL A 44 -3.70 -0.51 -11.18
C VAL A 44 -2.66 -1.34 -11.92
N ASN A 45 -1.41 -0.87 -11.97
CA ASN A 45 -0.35 -1.51 -12.73
C ASN A 45 0.39 -2.61 -11.95
N SER A 46 0.09 -2.80 -10.67
CA SER A 46 0.71 -3.83 -9.84
C SER A 46 0.28 -5.23 -10.25
N GLY A 47 -0.93 -5.39 -10.81
CA GLY A 47 -1.55 -6.70 -11.08
C GLY A 47 -2.28 -7.28 -9.87
N LEU A 48 -2.34 -6.57 -8.74
CA LEU A 48 -3.04 -7.01 -7.53
C LEU A 48 -4.54 -7.22 -7.74
N ASN A 49 -5.18 -6.48 -8.65
CA ASN A 49 -6.60 -6.69 -8.95
C ASN A 49 -6.88 -8.07 -9.55
N SER A 50 -6.06 -8.49 -10.53
CA SER A 50 -6.14 -9.83 -11.13
C SER A 50 -5.83 -10.92 -10.10
N LEU A 51 -4.88 -10.69 -9.20
CA LEU A 51 -4.63 -11.61 -8.09
C LEU A 51 -5.84 -11.74 -7.16
N ASN A 52 -6.53 -10.64 -6.87
CA ASN A 52 -7.72 -10.63 -6.02
C ASN A 52 -8.88 -11.42 -6.65
N GLU A 53 -9.07 -11.29 -7.97
CA GLU A 53 -10.04 -12.09 -8.74
C GLU A 53 -9.69 -13.59 -8.68
N GLU A 54 -8.43 -13.96 -8.89
CA GLU A 54 -7.96 -15.35 -8.80
C GLU A 54 -8.11 -15.92 -7.38
N LEU A 55 -7.83 -15.13 -6.34
CA LEU A 55 -8.04 -15.50 -4.95
C LEU A 55 -9.53 -15.74 -4.64
N SER A 56 -10.40 -14.88 -5.14
CA SER A 56 -11.85 -15.00 -4.91
C SER A 56 -12.40 -16.27 -5.56
N ALA A 57 -11.96 -16.58 -6.78
CA ALA A 57 -12.34 -17.80 -7.50
C ALA A 57 -11.84 -19.09 -6.82
N LEU A 58 -10.71 -19.03 -6.09
CA LEU A 58 -10.18 -20.17 -5.33
C LEU A 58 -10.76 -20.28 -3.92
N GLN A 59 -11.33 -19.23 -3.34
CA GLN A 59 -12.03 -19.35 -2.05
C GLN A 59 -13.39 -20.05 -2.16
N GLU A 60 -14.00 -20.04 -3.34
CA GLU A 60 -15.25 -20.76 -3.62
C GLU A 60 -15.07 -22.26 -3.89
N LYS A 61 -13.81 -22.72 -4.00
CA LYS A 61 -13.45 -24.12 -4.26
C LYS A 61 -12.50 -24.59 -3.18
N ASP A 62 -12.56 -25.87 -2.79
CA ASP A 62 -11.48 -26.47 -1.99
C ASP A 62 -10.21 -26.52 -2.87
N ALA A 63 -9.46 -25.41 -2.88
CA ALA A 63 -8.33 -25.24 -3.77
C ALA A 63 -7.20 -26.20 -3.38
N PRO A 64 -6.63 -26.97 -4.33
CA PRO A 64 -5.45 -27.78 -4.07
C PRO A 64 -4.32 -26.96 -3.47
N ARG A 65 -3.57 -27.55 -2.54
CA ARG A 65 -2.47 -26.88 -1.82
C ARG A 65 -1.43 -26.24 -2.76
N GLU A 66 -1.21 -26.86 -3.92
CA GLU A 66 -0.29 -26.36 -4.95
C GLU A 66 -0.77 -25.06 -5.62
N ASP A 67 -2.08 -24.91 -5.84
CA ASP A 67 -2.64 -23.69 -6.45
C ASP A 67 -2.60 -22.52 -5.46
N MET A 68 -2.84 -22.80 -4.17
CA MET A 68 -2.65 -21.83 -3.09
C MET A 68 -1.20 -21.39 -2.95
N LYS A 69 -0.24 -22.31 -3.14
CA LYS A 69 1.19 -22.00 -3.12
C LYS A 69 1.57 -21.05 -4.26
N LYS A 70 1.17 -21.36 -5.49
CA LYS A 70 1.42 -20.50 -6.67
C LYS A 70 0.83 -19.11 -6.52
N LEU A 71 -0.39 -19.01 -5.97
CA LEU A 71 -1.00 -17.72 -5.68
C LEU A 71 -0.23 -16.92 -4.65
N THR A 72 0.29 -17.57 -3.62
CA THR A 72 1.10 -16.91 -2.59
C THR A 72 2.40 -16.37 -3.18
N GLU A 73 3.10 -17.17 -3.99
CA GLU A 73 4.31 -16.75 -4.70
C GLU A 73 4.01 -15.57 -5.66
N LYS A 74 2.90 -15.64 -6.39
CA LYS A 74 2.45 -14.53 -7.25
C LYS A 74 2.14 -13.28 -6.43
N ALA A 75 1.48 -13.43 -5.28
CA ALA A 75 1.18 -12.32 -4.38
C ALA A 75 2.46 -11.60 -3.94
N GLU A 76 3.48 -12.33 -3.48
CA GLU A 76 4.75 -11.75 -3.02
C GLU A 76 5.45 -10.91 -4.10
N VAL A 77 5.46 -11.40 -5.35
CA VAL A 77 6.03 -10.67 -6.49
C VAL A 77 5.25 -9.38 -6.76
N LEU A 78 3.92 -9.46 -6.79
CA LEU A 78 3.07 -8.29 -7.06
C LEU A 78 3.12 -7.26 -5.93
N TYR A 79 3.20 -7.72 -4.67
CA TYR A 79 3.43 -6.85 -3.52
C TYR A 79 4.79 -6.15 -3.57
N THR A 80 5.85 -6.87 -3.96
CA THR A 80 7.19 -6.27 -4.11
C THR A 80 7.18 -5.20 -5.20
N LYS A 81 6.52 -5.46 -6.33
CA LYS A 81 6.32 -4.48 -7.41
C LYS A 81 5.56 -3.25 -6.94
N MET A 82 4.46 -3.47 -6.21
CA MET A 82 3.65 -2.40 -5.64
C MET A 82 4.48 -1.54 -4.69
N LYS A 83 5.17 -2.17 -3.74
CA LYS A 83 6.05 -1.49 -2.77
C LYS A 83 7.10 -0.63 -3.48
N SER A 84 7.81 -1.19 -4.45
CA SER A 84 8.83 -0.44 -5.20
C SER A 84 8.24 0.77 -5.93
N CYS A 85 7.00 0.68 -6.42
CA CYS A 85 6.32 1.80 -7.04
C CYS A 85 5.97 2.88 -6.00
N ILE A 86 5.43 2.50 -4.83
CA ILE A 86 5.14 3.43 -3.74
C ILE A 86 6.41 4.12 -3.25
N ASP A 87 7.51 3.38 -3.06
CA ASP A 87 8.81 3.94 -2.67
C ASP A 87 9.28 5.01 -3.68
N SER A 88 9.03 4.80 -4.99
CA SER A 88 9.31 5.81 -6.02
C SER A 88 8.39 7.03 -5.93
N VAL A 89 7.12 6.85 -5.55
CA VAL A 89 6.18 7.97 -5.32
C VAL A 89 6.62 8.79 -4.11
N GLU A 90 6.96 8.13 -3.00
CA GLU A 90 7.49 8.80 -1.80
C GLU A 90 8.78 9.55 -2.10
N SER A 91 9.70 8.97 -2.89
CA SER A 91 10.92 9.66 -3.30
C SER A 91 10.65 10.90 -4.16
N LYS A 92 9.55 10.90 -4.94
CA LYS A 92 9.22 12.02 -5.85
C LYS A 92 8.46 13.14 -5.15
N TYR A 93 7.52 12.80 -4.28
CA TYR A 93 6.59 13.74 -3.66
C TYR A 93 6.90 14.04 -2.18
N GLY A 94 7.81 13.27 -1.57
CA GLY A 94 8.13 13.34 -0.16
C GLY A 94 7.29 12.37 0.67
N LYS A 95 7.74 12.12 1.91
CA LYS A 95 7.04 11.24 2.85
C LYS A 95 5.91 11.98 3.58
N ILE A 96 4.85 11.24 3.87
CA ILE A 96 3.66 11.74 4.57
C ILE A 96 3.78 11.38 6.05
N ASP A 97 4.53 12.22 6.79
CA ASP A 97 4.94 11.87 8.16
C ASP A 97 4.01 12.47 9.24
N SER A 98 3.14 13.43 8.90
CA SER A 98 2.21 14.05 9.85
C SER A 98 0.79 13.46 9.76
N ASP A 99 0.13 13.31 10.91
CA ASP A 99 -1.23 12.75 10.97
C ASP A 99 -2.26 13.59 10.19
N GLU A 100 -2.09 14.92 10.16
CA GLU A 100 -2.91 15.82 9.33
C GLU A 100 -2.74 15.52 7.83
N ASN A 101 -1.51 15.26 7.39
CA ASN A 101 -1.24 14.96 5.99
C ASN A 101 -1.67 13.54 5.61
N LYS A 102 -1.63 12.58 6.55
CA LYS A 102 -2.18 11.23 6.34
C LYS A 102 -3.66 11.30 6.03
N GLN A 103 -4.44 12.07 6.80
CA GLN A 103 -5.88 12.19 6.58
C GLN A 103 -6.22 12.85 5.24
N LYS A 104 -5.42 13.85 4.81
CA LYS A 104 -5.55 14.45 3.48
C LYS A 104 -5.20 13.47 2.36
N ALA A 105 -4.12 12.69 2.53
CA ALA A 105 -3.71 11.68 1.57
C ALA A 105 -4.74 10.56 1.44
N GLU A 106 -5.31 10.08 2.56
CA GLU A 106 -6.39 9.10 2.57
C GLU A 106 -7.63 9.62 1.84
N ASN A 107 -8.05 10.86 2.12
CA ASN A 107 -9.19 11.45 1.43
C ASN A 107 -8.95 11.59 -0.08
N ALA A 108 -7.75 12.02 -0.48
CA ALA A 108 -7.36 12.12 -1.88
C ALA A 108 -7.29 10.73 -2.54
N LEU A 109 -6.79 9.71 -1.84
CA LEU A 109 -6.78 8.32 -2.32
C LEU A 109 -8.18 7.74 -2.49
N LYS A 110 -9.10 7.98 -1.55
CA LYS A 110 -10.51 7.55 -1.68
C LYS A 110 -11.20 8.22 -2.87
N LYS A 111 -10.91 9.50 -3.11
CA LYS A 111 -11.45 10.27 -4.23
C LYS A 111 -10.87 9.81 -5.57
N ASN A 112 -9.55 9.66 -5.66
CA ASN A 112 -8.84 9.44 -6.92
C ASN A 112 -8.60 7.95 -7.23
N CYS A 113 -8.83 7.05 -6.26
CA CYS A 113 -8.65 5.61 -6.41
C CYS A 113 -9.81 4.81 -5.81
N PRO A 114 -11.03 4.90 -6.38
CA PRO A 114 -12.22 4.22 -5.84
C PRO A 114 -12.09 2.69 -5.80
N GLN A 115 -11.27 2.10 -6.66
CA GLN A 115 -10.92 0.67 -6.64
C GLN A 115 -10.15 0.22 -5.40
N LEU A 116 -9.56 1.16 -4.64
CA LEU A 116 -8.97 0.87 -3.34
C LEU A 116 -9.97 1.05 -2.18
N ALA A 117 -11.16 1.63 -2.42
CA ALA A 117 -12.17 1.86 -1.39
C ALA A 117 -12.52 0.60 -0.57
N PRO A 118 -12.68 -0.60 -1.17
CA PRO A 118 -12.97 -1.81 -0.40
C PRO A 118 -11.90 -2.15 0.65
N PHE A 119 -10.64 -1.81 0.39
CA PHE A 119 -9.56 -2.04 1.35
C PHE A 119 -9.57 -1.06 2.52
N TYR A 120 -10.19 0.11 2.38
CA TYR A 120 -10.27 1.11 3.44
C TYR A 120 -11.47 0.90 4.37
N ASP A 121 -12.57 0.37 3.84
CA ASP A 121 -13.80 0.17 4.63
C ASP A 121 -13.65 -1.01 5.62
N ASP A 122 -12.78 -1.99 5.32
CA ASP A 122 -12.48 -3.14 6.18
C ASP A 122 -11.45 -2.85 7.30
N ILE A 123 -10.90 -1.64 7.36
CA ILE A 123 -9.89 -1.22 8.38
C ILE A 123 -10.56 -0.54 9.60
N LYS A 124 -11.86 -0.23 9.54
CA LYS A 124 -12.63 0.35 10.65
C LYS A 124 -13.18 -0.70 11.62
#